data_AF-A0A9D1WVZ9-F1
#
_entry.id   AF-A0A9D1WVZ9-F1
#
_cell.length_a   1.000
_cell.length_b   1.000
_cell.length_c   1.000
_cell.angle_alpha   90.00
_cell.angle_beta   90.00
_cell.angle_gamma   90.00
#
_symmetry.space_group_name_H-M   'P 1'
#
loop_
_entity.id
_entity.type
_entity.pdbx_description
1 polymer ?
#
loop_
_entity_poly.entity_id
_entity_poly.type
_entity_poly.pdbx_seq_one_letter_code
_entity_poly.pdbx_strand_id
1 'polypeptide(L)'
;MEEKQMAKSTATGANENQERKITFKNKEHEKFYNTYLSKCRYQDAYHKSLVYCLGLSEDTRRNVNRIYDFKTGFIKPECLQEGWQTSGSEKIVRIAFNLYTDGIPTTDE
;
A
#
# COMPACT_ATOMS: atom_id res chain seq x y z
N MET A 1 -51.62 1.47 17.97
CA MET A 1 -51.13 0.90 16.70
C MET A 1 -50.09 1.88 16.16
N GLU A 2 -48.82 1.59 16.00
CA GLU A 2 -47.91 0.46 16.26
C GLU A 2 -46.54 1.13 16.36
N GLU A 3 -45.75 0.79 17.39
CA GLU A 3 -44.34 1.17 17.45
C GLU A 3 -43.58 0.40 16.36
N LYS A 4 -42.92 1.11 15.44
CA LYS A 4 -41.97 0.47 14.51
C LYS A 4 -40.71 0.09 15.28
N GLN A 5 -40.67 -1.17 15.68
CA GLN A 5 -39.47 -1.80 16.23
C GLN A 5 -38.39 -1.90 15.12
N MET A 6 -37.28 -1.17 15.31
CA MET A 6 -36.11 -1.31 14.45
C MET A 6 -35.42 -2.66 14.73
N ALA A 7 -35.18 -3.42 13.68
CA ALA A 7 -34.59 -4.76 13.75
C ALA A 7 -33.19 -4.72 14.40
N LYS A 8 -33.02 -5.47 15.50
CA LYS A 8 -31.72 -5.78 16.09
C LYS A 8 -30.99 -6.77 15.17
N SER A 9 -29.86 -6.36 14.62
CA SER A 9 -28.92 -7.23 13.93
C SER A 9 -28.48 -8.37 14.88
N THR A 10 -28.78 -9.62 14.53
CA THR A 10 -28.63 -10.83 15.36
C THR A 10 -27.28 -11.52 15.23
N ALA A 11 -26.21 -10.81 14.89
CA ALA A 11 -24.86 -11.37 14.86
C ALA A 11 -24.03 -10.86 16.05
N THR A 12 -23.82 -11.71 17.06
CA THR A 12 -23.05 -11.45 18.30
C THR A 12 -21.57 -11.10 18.08
N GLY A 13 -21.11 -10.92 16.84
CA GLY A 13 -19.71 -10.68 16.48
C GLY A 13 -19.43 -9.33 15.80
N ALA A 14 -20.45 -8.51 15.53
CA ALA A 14 -20.22 -7.18 14.94
C ALA A 14 -19.82 -6.19 16.05
N ASN A 15 -18.53 -6.13 16.38
CA ASN A 15 -18.00 -4.95 17.07
C ASN A 15 -18.00 -3.79 16.08
N GLU A 16 -19.01 -2.94 16.15
CA GLU A 16 -19.26 -1.81 15.24
C GLU A 16 -18.19 -0.70 15.31
N ASN A 17 -17.15 -0.86 16.13
CA ASN A 17 -16.08 0.13 16.37
C ASN A 17 -14.67 -0.48 16.49
N GLN A 18 -14.36 -1.53 15.72
CA GLN A 18 -12.97 -1.98 15.63
C GLN A 18 -12.21 -1.07 14.64
N GLU A 19 -11.61 0.02 15.14
CA GLU A 19 -10.62 0.78 14.38
C GLU A 19 -9.59 -0.20 13.82
N ARG A 20 -9.57 -0.38 12.50
CA ARG A 20 -8.62 -1.29 11.86
C ARG A 20 -7.24 -0.67 11.91
N LYS A 21 -6.50 -0.97 12.97
CA LYS A 21 -5.11 -0.56 13.12
C LYS A 21 -4.25 -1.27 12.08
N ILE A 22 -3.44 -0.51 11.35
CA ILE A 22 -2.44 -1.06 10.42
C ILE A 22 -1.47 -1.96 11.17
N THR A 23 -1.17 -3.13 10.59
CA THR A 23 -0.18 -4.07 11.12
C THR A 23 1.10 -3.94 10.31
N PHE A 24 2.26 -4.06 10.95
CA PHE A 24 3.56 -4.04 10.28
C PHE A 24 4.29 -5.35 10.50
N LYS A 25 5.02 -5.80 9.46
CA LYS A 25 5.85 -7.01 9.51
C LYS A 25 6.88 -6.97 10.64
N ASN A 26 7.52 -5.82 10.82
CA ASN A 26 8.53 -5.56 11.84
C ASN A 26 8.74 -4.05 12.04
N LYS A 27 9.57 -3.68 13.02
CA LYS A 27 9.86 -2.28 13.37
C LYS A 27 10.48 -1.51 12.20
N GLU A 28 11.29 -2.18 11.39
CA GLU A 28 11.96 -1.55 10.26
C GLU A 28 10.98 -1.27 9.11
N HIS A 29 9.93 -2.08 8.94
CA HIS A 29 8.83 -1.80 8.02
C HIS A 29 8.02 -0.59 8.51
N GLU A 30 7.62 -0.57 9.80
CA GLU A 30 6.90 0.57 10.39
C GLU A 30 7.69 1.88 10.28
N LYS A 31 8.98 1.85 10.63
CA LYS A 31 9.86 3.03 10.52
C LYS A 31 9.95 3.51 9.08
N PHE A 32 10.14 2.60 8.13
CA PHE A 32 10.17 2.94 6.71
C PHE A 32 8.86 3.60 6.26
N TYR A 33 7.73 3.00 6.60
CA TYR A 33 6.41 3.50 6.22
C TYR A 33 6.19 4.94 6.67
N ASN A 34 6.38 5.23 7.96
CA ASN A 34 6.22 6.57 8.50
C ASN A 34 7.20 7.58 7.89
N THR A 35 8.43 7.16 7.61
CA THR A 35 9.48 8.02 7.03
C THR A 35 9.22 8.38 5.58
N TYR A 36 8.71 7.46 4.77
CA TYR A 36 8.55 7.68 3.32
C TYR A 36 7.15 8.17 2.96
N LEU A 37 6.11 7.81 3.72
CA LEU A 37 4.77 8.37 3.51
C LEU A 37 4.75 9.88 3.76
N SER A 38 5.51 10.37 4.75
CA SER A 38 5.65 11.81 5.00
C SER A 38 6.39 12.57 3.88
N LYS A 39 7.10 11.85 2.99
CA LYS A 39 7.74 12.43 1.79
C LYS A 39 6.84 12.41 0.56
N CYS A 40 5.75 11.67 0.60
CA CYS A 40 4.78 11.66 -0.50
C CYS A 40 4.03 13.00 -0.54
N ARG A 41 3.66 13.43 -1.75
CA ARG A 41 2.86 14.64 -1.98
C ARG A 41 1.46 14.54 -1.35
N TYR A 42 0.91 13.32 -1.33
CA TYR A 42 -0.38 13.00 -0.75
C TYR A 42 -0.27 11.83 0.21
N GLN A 43 -1.16 11.78 1.20
CA GLN A 43 -1.31 10.66 2.13
C GLN A 43 -2.62 9.88 1.87
N ASP A 44 -2.99 9.78 0.59
CA ASP A 44 -4.15 9.02 0.12
C ASP A 44 -3.89 7.50 0.16
N ALA A 45 -4.91 6.72 -0.22
CA ALA A 45 -4.82 5.27 -0.21
C ALA A 45 -3.74 4.72 -1.17
N TYR A 46 -3.50 5.37 -2.31
CA TYR A 46 -2.52 4.96 -3.32
C TYR A 46 -1.08 5.12 -2.82
N HIS A 47 -0.76 6.26 -2.20
CA HIS A 47 0.57 6.49 -1.63
C HIS A 47 0.80 5.62 -0.40
N LYS A 48 -0.23 5.42 0.42
CA LYS A 48 -0.18 4.51 1.57
C LYS A 48 0.09 3.07 1.12
N SER A 49 -0.63 2.56 0.13
CA SER A 49 -0.45 1.20 -0.38
C SER A 49 0.93 1.02 -1.01
N LEU A 50 1.38 1.97 -1.84
CA LEU A 50 2.71 1.99 -2.45
C LEU A 50 3.81 1.88 -1.39
N VAL A 51 3.83 2.82 -0.44
CA VAL A 51 4.90 2.88 0.58
C VAL A 51 4.85 1.67 1.50
N TYR A 52 3.66 1.17 1.84
CA TYR A 52 3.52 -0.05 2.63
C TYR A 52 4.12 -1.27 1.90
N CYS A 53 3.78 -1.48 0.63
CA CYS A 53 4.33 -2.58 -0.15
C CYS A 53 5.86 -2.49 -0.25
N LEU A 54 6.40 -1.31 -0.59
CA LEU A 54 7.85 -1.11 -0.69
C LEU A 54 8.58 -1.29 0.65
N GLY A 55 7.89 -1.17 1.79
CA GLY A 55 8.44 -1.41 3.12
C GLY A 55 8.62 -2.89 3.50
N LEU A 56 8.03 -3.83 2.75
CA LEU A 56 8.01 -5.26 3.11
C LEU A 56 9.34 -6.00 2.89
N SER A 57 10.12 -5.56 1.90
CA SER A 57 11.42 -6.13 1.55
C SER A 57 12.56 -5.19 1.92
N GLU A 58 13.69 -5.75 2.29
CA GLU A 58 14.92 -4.98 2.47
C GLU A 58 15.41 -4.38 1.15
N ASP A 59 15.36 -5.15 0.06
CA ASP A 59 15.82 -4.71 -1.26
C ASP A 59 15.06 -3.48 -1.75
N THR A 60 13.73 -3.49 -1.61
CA THR A 60 12.87 -2.38 -2.02
C THR A 60 13.06 -1.15 -1.14
N ARG A 61 13.34 -1.32 0.15
CA ARG A 61 13.64 -0.20 1.06
C ARG A 61 14.98 0.46 0.73
N ARG A 62 16.01 -0.35 0.44
CA ARG A 62 17.34 0.14 0.05
C ARG A 62 17.30 0.89 -1.29
N ASN A 63 16.44 0.46 -2.20
CA ASN A 63 16.36 1.00 -3.57
C ASN A 63 15.14 1.90 -3.82
N VAL A 64 14.43 2.36 -2.79
CA VAL A 64 13.14 3.07 -2.94
C VAL A 64 13.18 4.28 -3.89
N ASN A 65 14.27 5.06 -3.89
CA ASN A 65 14.43 6.22 -4.79
C ASN A 65 14.68 5.83 -6.26
N ARG A 66 15.06 4.57 -6.51
CA ARG A 66 15.15 3.96 -7.84
C ARG A 66 13.80 3.44 -8.31
N ILE A 67 12.87 3.17 -7.38
CA ILE A 67 11.53 2.63 -7.66
C ILE A 67 10.49 3.74 -7.83
N TYR A 68 10.58 4.79 -7.02
CA TYR A 68 9.62 5.89 -6.98
C TYR A 68 10.31 7.24 -6.76
N ASP A 69 9.90 8.23 -7.54
CA ASP A 69 10.34 9.61 -7.36
C ASP A 69 9.38 10.36 -6.44
N PHE A 70 9.79 10.57 -5.19
CA PHE A 70 8.98 11.31 -4.22
C PHE A 70 8.85 12.81 -4.57
N LYS A 71 9.75 13.36 -5.38
CA LYS A 71 9.68 14.75 -5.82
C LYS A 71 8.67 14.91 -6.93
N THR A 72 8.66 14.05 -7.96
CA THR A 72 7.77 14.15 -9.12
C THR A 72 6.45 13.39 -8.98
N GLY A 73 6.41 12.38 -8.12
CA GLY A 73 5.27 11.47 -7.96
C GLY A 73 5.21 10.36 -9.01
N PHE A 74 6.29 10.11 -9.74
CA PHE A 74 6.31 9.09 -10.79
C PHE A 74 6.98 7.79 -10.34
N ILE A 75 6.38 6.66 -10.73
CA ILE A 75 7.02 5.35 -10.65
C ILE A 75 8.13 5.23 -11.71
N LYS A 76 9.13 4.40 -11.42
CA LYS A 76 10.29 4.16 -12.28
C LYS A 76 10.31 2.69 -12.70
N PRO A 77 9.53 2.29 -13.73
CA PRO A 77 9.39 0.89 -14.14
C PRO A 77 10.71 0.23 -14.56
N GLU A 78 11.68 1.01 -15.03
CA GLU A 78 13.05 0.58 -15.33
C GLU A 78 13.73 -0.12 -14.15
N CYS A 79 13.31 0.15 -12.91
CA CYS A 79 13.82 -0.51 -11.71
C CYS A 79 13.65 -2.04 -11.72
N LEU A 80 12.70 -2.57 -12.51
CA LEU A 80 12.48 -4.01 -12.66
C LEU A 80 13.57 -4.72 -13.47
N GLN A 81 14.39 -3.98 -14.22
CA GLN A 81 15.50 -4.52 -15.01
C GLN A 81 16.87 -4.29 -14.35
N GLU A 82 16.89 -3.71 -13.14
CA GLU A 82 18.12 -3.39 -12.44
C GLU A 82 18.68 -4.61 -11.70
N GLY A 83 20.01 -4.78 -11.72
CA GLY A 83 20.67 -5.98 -11.18
C GLY A 83 20.59 -6.20 -9.66
N TRP A 84 19.92 -5.33 -8.90
CA TRP A 84 19.66 -5.55 -7.48
C TRP A 84 18.38 -6.35 -7.23
N GLN A 85 17.52 -6.51 -8.23
CA GLN A 85 16.25 -7.20 -8.09
C GLN A 85 16.43 -8.69 -7.78
N THR A 86 15.53 -9.19 -6.93
CA THR A 86 15.28 -10.61 -6.69
C THR A 86 13.86 -10.95 -7.12
N SER A 87 13.57 -12.24 -7.29
CA SER A 87 12.19 -12.68 -7.61
C SER A 87 11.15 -12.24 -6.57
N GLY A 88 11.58 -12.03 -5.32
CA GLY A 88 10.74 -11.51 -4.25
C GLY A 88 10.50 -10.00 -4.35
N SER A 89 11.55 -9.21 -4.59
CA SER A 89 11.42 -7.76 -4.71
C SER A 89 10.67 -7.36 -5.97
N GLU A 90 10.83 -8.08 -7.09
CA GLU A 90 10.05 -7.84 -8.31
C GLU A 90 8.54 -7.96 -8.05
N LYS A 91 8.10 -9.02 -7.35
CA LYS A 91 6.68 -9.22 -7.02
C LYS A 91 6.13 -8.08 -6.16
N ILE A 92 6.94 -7.61 -5.20
CA ILE A 92 6.57 -6.47 -4.34
C ILE A 92 6.47 -5.18 -5.15
N VAL A 93 7.41 -4.90 -6.05
CA VAL A 93 7.37 -3.71 -6.90
C VAL A 93 6.15 -3.74 -7.81
N ARG A 94 5.86 -4.90 -8.43
CA ARG A 94 4.69 -5.06 -9.30
C ARG A 94 3.37 -4.80 -8.57
N ILE A 95 3.17 -5.39 -7.38
CA ILE A 95 1.94 -5.13 -6.62
C ILE A 95 1.86 -3.67 -6.14
N ALA A 96 3.00 -3.07 -5.76
CA ALA A 96 3.05 -1.67 -5.36
C ALA A 96 2.65 -0.73 -6.51
N PHE A 97 3.13 -0.98 -7.73
CA PHE A 97 2.75 -0.21 -8.91
C PHE A 97 1.27 -0.40 -9.25
N ASN A 98 0.78 -1.64 -9.29
CA ASN A 98 -0.63 -1.90 -9.60
C ASN A 98 -1.57 -1.18 -8.63
N LEU A 99 -1.26 -1.22 -7.33
CA LEU A 99 -2.04 -0.54 -6.29
C LEU A 99 -1.89 0.98 -6.30
N TYR A 100 -0.83 1.51 -6.90
CA TYR A 100 -0.59 2.96 -6.98
C TYR A 100 -1.26 3.59 -8.19
N THR A 101 -1.25 2.91 -9.33
CA THR A 101 -1.75 3.46 -10.60
C THR A 101 -3.24 3.18 -10.84
N ASP A 102 -3.93 2.53 -9.90
CA ASP A 102 -5.31 2.03 -10.04
C ASP A 102 -5.55 1.23 -11.33
N GLY A 103 -4.47 0.67 -11.86
CA GLY A 103 -4.43 0.06 -13.18
C GLY A 103 -4.89 -1.38 -13.07
N ILE A 104 -6.19 -1.62 -13.28
CA ILE A 104 -6.55 -2.78 -14.10
C ILE A 104 -5.84 -2.56 -15.44
N PRO A 105 -5.11 -3.54 -16.01
CA PRO A 105 -4.70 -3.43 -17.40
C PRO A 105 -6.00 -3.40 -18.21
N THR A 106 -6.46 -2.21 -18.60
CA THR A 106 -7.45 -2.12 -19.65
C THR A 106 -6.71 -2.36 -20.95
N THR A 107 -7.08 -3.43 -21.64
CA THR A 107 -6.92 -3.51 -23.08
C THR A 107 -7.91 -2.52 -23.68
N ASP A 108 -7.56 -1.24 -23.66
CA ASP A 108 -8.18 -0.29 -24.57
C ASP A 108 -7.34 -0.28 -25.85
N GLU A 109 -7.88 -1.00 -26.84
CA GLU A 109 -7.60 -1.10 -28.29
C GLU A 109 -6.18 -1.39 -28.80
#